data_AF-A0A8K0XPC9-F1
#
_entry.id   AF-A0A8K0XPC9-F1
#
_cell.length_a   1.000
_cell.length_b   1.000
_cell.length_c   1.000
_cell.angle_alpha   90.00
_cell.angle_beta   90.00
_cell.angle_gamma   90.00
#
_symmetry.space_group_name_H-M   'P 1'
#
loop_
_entity.id
_entity.type
_entity.pdbx_description
1 polymer ?
#
loop_
_entity_poly.entity_id
_entity_poly.type
_entity_poly.pdbx_seq_one_letter_code
_entity_poly.pdbx_strand_id
1 'polypeptide(L)'
;MQGADEPSRAPHTVFTLNSQEDVDGFATGCDADIGGTSSVNLTLNEQPTNQETLASLVGPSYVSRPTAKFWGDMRLAVRPDLRDEVRGGYAGFRSKPRRTLFGEMFEDVSLHEFLALRLRAGGSPRTRNSYYVNIQTDGPVTTDLWQHRLFFHRDDGGWEDVFVRVFFANHLSSTQQLFTS
;
A
#
# COMPACT_ATOMS: atom_id res chain seq x y z
N MET A 1 -23.27 -32.60 15.06
CA MET A 1 -22.48 -31.63 15.83
C MET A 1 -21.08 -31.64 15.23
N GLN A 2 -20.81 -30.77 14.26
CA GLN A 2 -19.45 -30.51 13.79
C GLN A 2 -18.83 -29.58 14.84
N GLY A 3 -17.86 -30.12 15.59
CA GLY A 3 -17.06 -29.35 16.53
C GLY A 3 -16.35 -28.22 15.78
N ALA A 4 -16.26 -27.07 16.44
CA ALA A 4 -15.65 -25.86 15.91
C ALA A 4 -14.25 -26.18 15.37
N ASP A 5 -14.09 -26.09 14.04
CA ASP A 5 -12.77 -26.12 13.43
C ASP A 5 -11.94 -24.99 14.04
N GLU A 6 -10.67 -25.28 14.36
CA GLU A 6 -9.78 -24.26 14.90
C GLU A 6 -9.68 -23.09 13.92
N PRO A 7 -9.71 -21.83 14.41
CA PRO A 7 -9.61 -20.68 13.54
C PRO A 7 -8.28 -20.69 12.77
N SER A 8 -8.36 -20.60 11.44
CA SER A 8 -7.18 -20.63 10.59
C SER A 8 -6.28 -19.44 10.88
N ARG A 9 -5.01 -19.72 11.20
CA ARG A 9 -3.93 -18.72 11.33
C ARG A 9 -3.07 -18.63 10.07
N ALA A 10 -3.51 -19.25 8.98
CA ALA A 10 -2.82 -19.14 7.71
C ALA A 10 -2.79 -17.68 7.23
N PRO A 11 -1.77 -17.27 6.46
CA PRO A 11 -1.75 -15.95 5.85
C PRO A 11 -3.01 -15.71 5.03
N HIS A 12 -3.68 -14.59 5.30
CA HIS A 12 -4.87 -14.16 4.57
C HIS A 12 -4.50 -13.03 3.60
N THR A 13 -4.73 -13.26 2.31
CA THR A 13 -4.42 -12.26 1.27
C THR A 13 -5.53 -11.22 1.21
N VAL A 14 -5.23 -9.98 1.62
CA VAL A 14 -6.18 -8.86 1.63
C VAL A 14 -6.28 -8.21 0.24
N PHE A 15 -5.14 -7.97 -0.42
CA PHE A 15 -5.09 -7.36 -1.74
C PHE A 15 -4.01 -8.02 -2.60
N THR A 16 -4.29 -8.13 -3.89
CA THR A 16 -3.31 -8.39 -4.93
C THR A 16 -3.10 -7.13 -5.77
N LEU A 17 -1.95 -7.04 -6.43
CA LEU A 17 -1.56 -5.95 -7.32
C LEU A 17 -0.84 -6.54 -8.55
N ASN A 18 -1.40 -7.61 -9.11
CA ASN A 18 -0.80 -8.42 -10.16
C ASN A 18 -1.60 -8.42 -11.49
N SER A 19 -2.68 -7.64 -11.56
CA SER A 19 -3.51 -7.49 -12.76
C SER A 19 -3.95 -6.03 -12.92
N GLN A 20 -4.50 -5.68 -14.08
CA GLN A 20 -5.05 -4.33 -14.28
C GLN A 20 -6.29 -4.11 -13.41
N GLU A 21 -7.13 -5.14 -13.26
CA GLU A 21 -8.30 -5.13 -12.38
C GLU A 21 -7.91 -4.85 -10.92
N ASP A 22 -6.82 -5.46 -10.45
CA ASP A 22 -6.27 -5.21 -9.12
C ASP A 22 -5.90 -3.73 -8.96
N VAL A 23 -5.19 -3.15 -9.94
CA VAL A 23 -4.76 -1.75 -9.93
C VAL A 23 -5.97 -0.80 -9.96
N ASP A 24 -6.99 -1.12 -10.76
CA ASP A 24 -8.22 -0.34 -10.86
C ASP A 24 -9.01 -0.33 -9.55
N GLY A 25 -8.78 -1.30 -8.66
CA GLY A 25 -9.26 -1.33 -7.28
C GLY A 25 -8.68 -0.22 -6.38
N PHE A 26 -7.72 0.57 -6.86
CA PHE A 26 -7.08 1.64 -6.10
C PHE A 26 -7.35 3.02 -6.72
N ALA A 27 -7.34 4.05 -5.88
CA ALA A 27 -7.39 5.45 -6.29
C ALA A 27 -6.08 6.14 -5.90
N THR A 28 -5.54 6.96 -6.78
CA THR A 28 -4.35 7.78 -6.53
C THR A 28 -4.74 9.21 -6.11
N GLY A 29 -3.86 9.89 -5.39
CA GLY A 29 -4.00 11.28 -5.00
C GLY A 29 -2.64 11.91 -4.68
N CYS A 30 -2.50 13.21 -4.88
CA CYS A 30 -1.29 13.96 -4.56
C CYS A 30 -1.63 15.44 -4.41
N ASP A 31 -0.70 16.21 -3.83
CA ASP A 31 -0.86 17.63 -3.52
C ASP A 31 -1.30 18.55 -4.67
N ALA A 32 -1.21 18.09 -5.93
CA ALA A 32 -1.71 18.83 -7.08
C ALA A 32 -3.19 19.18 -6.98
N ASP A 33 -3.99 18.39 -6.26
CA ASP A 33 -5.41 18.63 -6.02
C ASP A 33 -5.70 19.88 -5.17
N ILE A 34 -4.74 20.25 -4.31
CA ILE A 34 -4.80 21.43 -3.43
C ILE A 34 -3.83 22.54 -3.86
N GLY A 35 -3.28 22.46 -5.08
CA GLY A 35 -2.41 23.51 -5.65
C GLY A 35 -0.91 23.26 -5.53
N GLY A 36 -0.49 22.08 -5.09
CA GLY A 36 0.86 21.58 -5.21
C GLY A 36 1.27 21.29 -6.66
N THR A 37 2.48 20.77 -6.84
CA THR A 37 3.06 20.49 -8.17
C THR A 37 3.61 19.07 -8.29
N SER A 38 3.26 18.19 -7.36
CA SER A 38 3.62 16.77 -7.44
C SER A 38 2.83 16.06 -8.54
N SER A 39 3.31 14.88 -8.93
CA SER A 39 2.60 13.95 -9.82
C SER A 39 2.53 12.57 -9.19
N VAL A 40 1.50 11.79 -9.55
CA VAL A 40 1.29 10.46 -9.00
C VAL A 40 0.70 9.53 -10.06
N ASN A 41 1.25 8.31 -10.13
CA ASN A 41 0.80 7.26 -11.03
C ASN A 41 0.84 5.92 -10.29
N LEU A 42 -0.15 5.08 -10.56
CA LEU A 42 -0.16 3.68 -10.17
C LEU A 42 -0.50 2.88 -11.44
N THR A 43 0.48 2.15 -11.95
CA THR A 43 0.37 1.45 -13.25
C THR A 43 0.78 0.00 -13.11
N LEU A 44 0.13 -0.90 -13.85
CA LEU A 44 0.59 -2.28 -13.93
C LEU A 44 1.90 -2.35 -14.72
N ASN A 45 2.91 -3.00 -14.16
CA ASN A 45 4.11 -3.38 -14.88
C ASN A 45 4.06 -4.88 -15.21
N GLU A 46 3.80 -5.21 -16.47
CA GLU A 46 3.71 -6.58 -16.96
C GLU A 46 5.08 -7.29 -17.03
N GLN A 47 6.17 -6.51 -17.09
CA GLN A 47 7.53 -7.03 -17.18
C GLN A 47 8.27 -6.84 -15.85
N PRO A 48 8.47 -7.89 -15.03
CA PRO A 48 9.22 -7.74 -13.80
C PRO A 48 10.67 -7.41 -14.12
N THR A 49 11.14 -6.30 -13.54
CA THR A 49 12.41 -5.64 -13.90
C THR A 49 13.64 -6.54 -13.72
N ASN A 50 13.59 -7.54 -12.83
CA ASN A 50 14.74 -8.39 -12.48
C ASN A 50 14.34 -9.88 -12.39
N GLN A 51 13.89 -10.49 -13.49
CA GLN A 51 13.53 -11.93 -13.51
C GLN A 51 14.70 -12.82 -13.05
N GLU A 52 15.92 -12.54 -13.49
CA GLU A 52 17.10 -13.36 -13.18
C GLU A 52 17.51 -13.26 -11.70
N THR A 53 17.52 -12.06 -11.13
CA THR A 53 17.86 -11.86 -9.71
C THR A 53 16.79 -12.46 -8.79
N LEU A 54 15.51 -12.44 -9.20
CA LEU A 54 14.40 -12.97 -8.42
C LEU A 54 14.32 -14.50 -8.45
N ALA A 55 14.53 -15.12 -9.61
CA ALA A 55 14.63 -16.58 -9.71
C ALA A 55 15.81 -17.13 -8.87
N SER A 56 16.90 -16.37 -8.77
CA SER A 56 18.08 -16.73 -7.99
C SER A 56 17.87 -16.66 -6.46
N LEU A 57 16.97 -15.79 -5.99
CA LEU A 57 16.73 -15.54 -4.56
C LEU A 57 15.55 -16.33 -3.99
N VAL A 58 14.52 -16.57 -4.80
CA VAL A 58 13.25 -17.18 -4.35
C VAL A 58 13.12 -18.64 -4.82
N GLY A 59 14.10 -19.13 -5.58
CA GLY A 59 14.15 -20.49 -6.11
C GLY A 59 13.33 -20.66 -7.41
N PRO A 60 13.43 -21.83 -8.06
CA PRO A 60 12.84 -22.11 -9.37
C PRO A 60 11.30 -22.09 -9.39
N SER A 61 10.65 -21.99 -8.23
CA SER A 61 9.19 -21.89 -8.08
C SER A 61 8.66 -20.45 -8.20
N TYR A 62 9.53 -19.44 -8.34
CA TYR A 62 9.08 -18.06 -8.54
C TYR A 62 8.44 -17.88 -9.91
N VAL A 63 7.13 -17.64 -9.91
CA VAL A 63 6.40 -17.26 -11.11
C VAL A 63 6.51 -15.76 -11.27
N SER A 64 7.21 -15.33 -12.32
CA SER A 64 7.20 -13.94 -12.80
C SER A 64 5.76 -13.50 -13.04
N ARG A 65 5.26 -12.55 -12.24
CA ARG A 65 3.93 -11.98 -12.38
C ARG A 65 4.01 -10.47 -12.63
N PRO A 66 3.03 -9.89 -13.32
CA PRO A 66 2.86 -8.44 -13.37
C PRO A 66 2.81 -7.88 -11.95
N THR A 67 3.29 -6.65 -11.76
CA THR A 67 3.28 -5.99 -10.44
C THR A 67 2.91 -4.53 -10.60
N ALA A 68 2.09 -4.00 -9.69
CA ALA A 68 1.81 -2.58 -9.69
C ALA A 68 3.07 -1.76 -9.37
N LYS A 69 3.26 -0.67 -10.10
CA LYS A 69 4.33 0.31 -9.90
C LYS A 69 3.69 1.63 -9.50
N PHE A 70 3.98 2.06 -8.29
CA PHE A 70 3.70 3.41 -7.80
C PHE A 70 4.87 4.33 -8.15
N TRP A 71 4.63 5.42 -8.88
CA TRP A 71 5.68 6.34 -9.32
C TRP A 71 5.15 7.75 -9.62
N GLY A 72 6.05 8.74 -9.58
CA GLY A 72 5.73 10.14 -9.85
C GLY A 72 6.85 11.06 -9.38
N ASP A 73 6.65 12.35 -9.55
CA ASP A 73 7.57 13.40 -9.10
C ASP A 73 7.00 14.06 -7.85
N MET A 74 7.74 13.98 -6.74
CA MET A 74 7.38 14.69 -5.52
C MET A 74 8.02 16.07 -5.49
N ARG A 75 7.19 17.10 -5.26
CA ARG A 75 7.64 18.50 -5.21
C ARG A 75 7.03 19.21 -4.01
N LEU A 76 7.83 20.07 -3.39
CA LEU A 76 7.37 20.99 -2.35
C LEU A 76 6.79 22.29 -2.91
N ALA A 77 6.98 22.53 -4.22
CA ALA A 77 6.51 23.75 -4.84
C ALA A 77 4.98 23.74 -4.93
N VAL A 78 4.40 24.86 -4.51
CA VAL A 78 2.97 25.17 -4.59
C VAL A 78 2.79 26.34 -5.54
N ARG A 79 1.63 26.41 -6.20
CA ARG A 79 1.28 27.53 -7.08
C ARG A 79 1.48 28.87 -6.35
N PRO A 80 1.96 29.92 -7.04
CA PRO A 80 2.31 31.19 -6.39
C PRO A 80 1.21 31.81 -5.54
N ASP A 81 -0.05 31.62 -5.94
CA ASP A 81 -1.26 32.12 -5.27
C ASP A 81 -1.60 31.40 -3.96
N LEU A 82 -1.01 30.22 -3.68
CA LEU A 82 -1.37 29.37 -2.53
C LEU A 82 -0.18 29.05 -1.60
N ARG A 83 0.97 29.70 -1.79
CA ARG A 83 2.24 29.35 -1.10
C ARG A 83 2.19 29.46 0.43
N ASP A 84 1.40 30.39 0.95
CA ASP A 84 1.29 30.62 2.41
C ASP A 84 0.13 29.83 3.04
N GLU A 85 -0.73 29.24 2.22
CA GLU A 85 -1.95 28.55 2.65
C GLU A 85 -1.79 27.03 2.64
N VAL A 86 -1.03 26.51 1.67
CA VAL A 86 -0.91 25.06 1.42
C VAL A 86 0.53 24.61 1.50
N ARG A 87 0.73 23.43 2.09
CA ARG A 87 2.01 22.72 2.03
C ARG A 87 1.89 21.56 1.06
N GLY A 88 2.71 21.58 0.02
CA GLY A 88 2.90 20.43 -0.86
C GLY A 88 3.79 19.35 -0.24
N GLY A 89 4.10 18.32 -1.01
CA GLY A 89 4.99 17.23 -0.63
C GLY A 89 4.27 15.94 -0.27
N TYR A 90 3.07 15.66 -0.79
CA TYR A 90 2.41 14.37 -0.60
C TYR A 90 1.95 13.73 -1.92
N ALA A 91 2.07 12.41 -1.98
CA ALA A 91 1.48 11.57 -3.01
C ALA A 91 1.11 10.22 -2.41
N GLY A 92 0.08 9.56 -2.90
CA GLY A 92 -0.33 8.29 -2.35
C GLY A 92 -1.39 7.59 -3.18
N PHE A 93 -1.74 6.41 -2.71
CA PHE A 93 -2.86 5.66 -3.24
C PHE A 93 -3.58 4.93 -2.12
N ARG A 94 -4.86 4.62 -2.34
CA ARG A 94 -5.71 3.93 -1.37
C ARG A 94 -6.58 2.90 -2.06
N SER A 95 -6.89 1.81 -1.36
CA SER A 95 -7.89 0.86 -1.83
C SER A 95 -9.27 1.54 -1.89
N LYS A 96 -10.02 1.28 -2.95
CA LYS A 96 -11.42 1.71 -3.07
C LYS A 96 -12.30 0.83 -2.18
N PRO A 97 -13.34 1.41 -1.55
CA PRO A 97 -14.38 0.65 -0.87
C PRO A 97 -14.94 -0.48 -1.74
N ARG A 98 -14.93 -1.70 -1.23
CA ARG A 98 -15.51 -2.86 -1.92
C ARG A 98 -16.99 -2.98 -1.56
N ARG A 99 -17.84 -2.22 -2.25
CA ARG A 99 -19.28 -2.16 -1.97
C ARG A 99 -20.05 -3.28 -2.66
N THR A 100 -21.01 -3.85 -1.95
CA THR A 100 -22.00 -4.83 -2.45
C THR A 100 -23.40 -4.29 -2.23
N LEU A 101 -24.43 -4.97 -2.76
CA LEU A 101 -25.83 -4.64 -2.47
C LEU A 101 -26.17 -4.74 -0.97
N PHE A 102 -25.35 -5.42 -0.17
CA PHE A 102 -25.55 -5.65 1.26
C PHE A 102 -24.66 -4.79 2.15
N GLY A 103 -23.94 -3.82 1.60
CA GLY A 103 -23.05 -2.93 2.33
C GLY A 103 -21.60 -3.01 1.87
N GLU A 104 -20.71 -2.40 2.64
CA GLU A 104 -19.27 -2.41 2.39
C GLU A 104 -18.64 -3.71 2.90
N MET A 105 -17.78 -4.32 2.09
CA MET A 105 -17.02 -5.50 2.51
C MET A 105 -15.79 -5.06 3.31
N PHE A 106 -15.60 -5.73 4.44
CA PHE A 106 -14.44 -5.58 5.31
C PHE A 106 -13.73 -6.92 5.44
N GLU A 107 -12.43 -6.87 5.75
CA GLU A 107 -11.64 -8.07 5.99
C GLU A 107 -11.51 -8.29 7.50
N ASP A 108 -11.90 -9.46 8.00
CA ASP A 108 -11.71 -9.83 9.41
C ASP A 108 -10.25 -10.23 9.65
N VAL A 109 -9.56 -9.45 10.48
CA VAL A 109 -8.15 -9.65 10.83
C VAL A 109 -7.95 -9.90 12.32
N SER A 110 -9.02 -10.24 13.04
CA SER A 110 -9.00 -10.45 14.50
C SER A 110 -7.99 -11.51 14.95
N LEU A 111 -7.57 -12.40 14.04
CA LEU A 111 -6.63 -13.50 14.28
C LEU A 111 -5.22 -13.25 13.71
N HIS A 112 -4.98 -12.07 13.15
CA HIS A 112 -3.74 -11.71 12.47
C HIS A 112 -3.11 -10.48 13.13
N GLU A 113 -1.93 -10.66 13.74
CA GLU A 113 -1.23 -9.58 14.43
C GLU A 113 -0.50 -8.63 13.47
N PHE A 114 -0.16 -9.11 12.27
CA PHE A 114 0.66 -8.38 11.31
C PHE A 114 0.02 -8.34 9.93
N LEU A 115 0.06 -7.16 9.31
CA LEU A 115 -0.09 -6.97 7.89
C LEU A 115 1.28 -7.10 7.23
N ALA A 116 1.43 -8.07 6.32
CA ALA A 116 2.63 -8.22 5.51
C ALA A 116 2.46 -7.49 4.16
N LEU A 117 3.45 -6.69 3.80
CA LEU A 117 3.51 -5.98 2.52
C LEU A 117 4.73 -6.47 1.73
N ARG A 118 4.49 -7.12 0.59
CA ARG A 118 5.55 -7.49 -0.36
C ARG A 118 5.87 -6.29 -1.24
N LEU A 119 7.00 -5.63 -1.00
CA LEU A 119 7.35 -4.37 -1.65
C LEU A 119 8.80 -4.36 -2.15
N ARG A 120 9.10 -3.43 -3.04
CA ARG A 120 10.48 -3.04 -3.37
C ARG A 120 10.57 -1.52 -3.46
N ALA A 121 11.49 -0.93 -2.73
CA ALA A 121 11.72 0.52 -2.80
C ALA A 121 12.64 0.86 -3.97
N GLY A 122 12.10 1.61 -4.94
CA GLY A 122 12.85 2.24 -6.03
C GLY A 122 12.97 3.75 -5.83
N GLY A 123 13.55 4.44 -6.82
CA GLY A 123 13.67 5.90 -6.84
C GLY A 123 14.89 6.44 -6.08
N SER A 124 14.76 7.64 -5.52
CA SER A 124 15.88 8.32 -4.85
C SER A 124 16.20 7.72 -3.48
N PRO A 125 17.49 7.51 -3.13
CA PRO A 125 17.89 7.11 -1.78
C PRO A 125 17.39 8.08 -0.70
N ARG A 126 17.24 9.37 -1.02
CA ARG A 126 16.81 10.40 -0.07
C ARG A 126 15.38 10.20 0.44
N THR A 127 14.52 9.62 -0.38
CA THR A 127 13.11 9.42 -0.06
C THR A 127 12.79 7.96 0.27
N ARG A 128 13.81 7.09 0.38
CA ARG A 128 13.63 5.66 0.63
C ARG A 128 12.82 5.38 1.90
N ASN A 129 13.01 6.19 2.94
CA ASN A 129 12.33 6.04 4.23
C ASN A 129 11.16 7.03 4.40
N SER A 130 10.63 7.59 3.31
CA SER A 130 9.55 8.59 3.30
C SER A 130 8.17 7.98 3.01
N TYR A 131 8.04 6.66 3.12
CA TYR A 131 6.78 5.95 2.89
C TYR A 131 6.07 5.65 4.20
N TYR A 132 4.76 5.83 4.17
CA TYR A 132 3.85 5.50 5.25
C TYR A 132 2.73 4.63 4.71
N VAL A 133 2.19 3.80 5.58
CA VAL A 133 0.94 3.08 5.35
C VAL A 133 -0.03 3.44 6.47
N ASN A 134 -1.22 3.81 6.07
CA ASN A 134 -2.34 4.09 6.92
C ASN A 134 -3.29 2.91 6.84
N ILE A 135 -3.73 2.42 7.99
CA ILE A 135 -4.66 1.32 8.11
C ILE A 135 -5.93 1.88 8.76
N GLN A 136 -7.05 1.76 8.06
CA GLN A 136 -8.35 2.15 8.57
C GLN A 136 -9.14 0.92 9.02
N THR A 137 -9.74 1.01 10.20
CA THR A 137 -10.46 -0.09 10.83
C THR A 137 -11.93 0.26 11.03
N ASP A 138 -12.82 -0.73 10.90
CA ASP A 138 -14.22 -0.55 11.26
C ASP A 138 -14.40 -0.88 12.75
N GLY A 139 -14.70 0.15 13.54
CA GLY A 139 -14.78 0.09 15.00
C GLY A 139 -15.79 1.11 15.56
N PRO A 140 -15.97 1.17 16.90
CA PRO A 140 -16.95 2.07 17.53
C PRO A 140 -16.74 3.54 17.16
N VAL A 141 -15.49 3.90 16.86
CA VAL A 141 -15.10 5.17 16.26
C VAL A 141 -14.82 4.92 14.79
N THR A 142 -15.72 5.38 13.92
CA THR A 142 -15.70 5.12 12.47
C THR A 142 -14.51 5.74 11.71
N THR A 143 -13.55 6.35 12.42
CA THR A 143 -12.44 7.13 11.85
C THR A 143 -11.06 6.69 12.32
N ASP A 144 -10.92 5.54 12.97
CA ASP A 144 -9.61 5.09 13.44
C ASP A 144 -8.68 4.83 12.24
N LEU A 145 -7.68 5.71 12.12
CA LEU A 145 -6.65 5.70 11.08
C LEU A 145 -5.28 5.55 11.74
N TRP A 146 -4.65 4.41 11.52
CA TRP A 146 -3.37 4.06 12.10
C TRP A 146 -2.26 4.27 11.08
N GLN A 147 -1.37 5.24 11.32
CA GLN A 147 -0.26 5.54 10.43
C GLN A 147 1.03 4.85 10.90
N HIS A 148 1.64 4.10 9.99
CA HIS A 148 2.90 3.40 10.21
C HIS A 148 3.92 3.84 9.17
N ARG A 149 5.13 4.18 9.63
CA ARG A 149 6.25 4.43 8.72
C ARG A 149 6.82 3.10 8.23
N LEU A 150 7.07 2.99 6.93
CA LEU A 150 7.71 1.84 6.33
C LEU A 150 9.23 2.01 6.35
N PHE A 151 9.92 0.96 6.77
CA PHE A 151 11.38 0.88 6.74
C PHE A 151 11.78 -0.25 5.80
N PHE A 152 12.62 0.07 4.82
CA PHE A 152 13.16 -0.87 3.86
C PHE A 152 14.58 -1.24 4.28
N HIS A 153 14.85 -2.53 4.46
CA HIS A 153 16.15 -3.02 4.90
C HIS A 153 17.09 -3.28 3.72
N ARG A 154 16.54 -3.67 2.57
CA ARG A 154 17.33 -3.80 1.36
C ARG A 154 17.70 -2.42 0.82
N ASP A 155 18.77 -2.33 0.06
CA ASP A 155 19.18 -1.15 -0.73
C ASP A 155 19.44 -1.49 -2.21
N ASP A 156 19.44 -2.78 -2.55
CA ASP A 156 19.65 -3.34 -3.89
C ASP A 156 18.42 -3.25 -4.82
N GLY A 157 17.33 -2.65 -4.36
CA GLY A 157 16.06 -2.56 -5.10
C GLY A 157 15.34 -3.91 -5.25
N GLY A 158 15.77 -4.93 -4.50
CA GLY A 158 15.13 -6.23 -4.42
C GLY A 158 13.80 -6.19 -3.68
N TRP A 159 13.04 -7.28 -3.79
CA TRP A 159 11.80 -7.45 -3.05
C TRP A 159 12.07 -7.85 -1.60
N GLU A 160 11.29 -7.30 -0.69
CA GLU A 160 11.29 -7.64 0.73
C GLU A 160 9.86 -7.62 1.29
N ASP A 161 9.68 -8.31 2.42
CA ASP A 161 8.42 -8.32 3.16
C ASP A 161 8.54 -7.33 4.32
N VAL A 162 7.70 -6.31 4.32
CA VAL A 162 7.60 -5.33 5.41
C VAL A 162 6.38 -5.64 6.25
N PHE A 163 6.58 -5.84 7.55
CA PHE A 163 5.50 -6.20 8.48
C PHE A 163 5.06 -4.99 9.29
N VAL A 164 3.75 -4.75 9.30
CA VAL A 164 3.11 -3.69 10.09
C VAL A 164 2.21 -4.34 11.12
N ARG A 165 2.39 -3.99 12.39
CA ARG A 165 1.57 -4.54 13.47
C ARG A 165 0.21 -3.88 13.46
N VAL A 166 -0.84 -4.68 13.43
CA VAL A 166 -2.23 -4.22 13.48
C VAL A 166 -2.66 -4.24 14.95
N PHE A 167 -2.76 -3.07 15.57
CA PHE A 167 -3.23 -2.96 16.95
C PHE A 167 -4.76 -2.85 16.96
N PHE A 168 -5.44 -3.76 17.68
CA PHE A 168 -6.86 -3.68 18.02
C PHE A 168 -7.84 -3.45 16.85
N ALA A 169 -7.57 -4.02 15.67
CA ALA A 169 -8.53 -4.03 14.57
C ALA A 169 -9.27 -5.37 14.53
N ASN A 170 -10.59 -5.37 14.65
CA ASN A 170 -11.36 -6.57 14.31
C ASN A 170 -11.55 -6.65 12.78
N HIS A 171 -11.70 -5.51 12.10
CA HIS A 171 -12.00 -5.45 10.67
C HIS A 171 -11.19 -4.34 9.96
N LEU A 172 -10.57 -4.66 8.81
CA LEU A 172 -9.88 -3.70 7.93
C LEU A 172 -10.83 -3.19 6.84
N SER A 173 -10.86 -1.86 6.66
CA SER A 173 -11.69 -1.20 5.63
C SER A 173 -10.89 -0.60 4.49
N SER A 174 -9.74 -0.01 4.80
CA SER A 174 -8.90 0.63 3.78
C SER A 174 -7.43 0.64 4.20
N THR A 175 -6.56 0.45 3.22
CA THR A 175 -5.12 0.69 3.37
C THR A 175 -4.77 1.86 2.47
N GLN A 176 -4.24 2.95 3.02
CA GLN A 176 -3.71 4.07 2.24
C GLN A 176 -2.20 4.07 2.35
N GLN A 177 -1.46 3.99 1.24
CA GLN A 177 -0.04 4.29 1.27
C GLN A 177 0.15 5.77 0.99
N LEU A 178 0.70 6.47 1.98
CA LEU A 178 0.99 7.90 1.91
C LEU A 178 2.51 8.07 1.83
N PHE A 179 2.98 8.79 0.83
CA PHE A 179 4.38 9.18 0.69
C PHE A 179 4.48 10.67 0.99
N THR A 180 5.41 11.07 1.87
CA THR A 180 5.58 12.47 2.30
C THR A 180 7.06 12.85 2.30
N SER A 181 7.45 13.95 1.66
CA SER A 181 8.85 14.42 1.60
C SER A 181 9.43 14.81 2.96
#